data_AF-A0A1V9D9P2-F1
#
_entry.id   AF-A0A1V9D9P2-F1
#
_cell.length_a   1.000
_cell.length_b   1.000
_cell.length_c   1.000
_cell.angle_alpha   90.00
_cell.angle_beta   90.00
_cell.angle_gamma   90.00
#
_symmetry.space_group_name_H-M   'P 1'
#
loop_
_entity.id
_entity.type
_entity.pdbx_description
1 polymer ?
#
loop_
_entity_poly.entity_id
_entity_poly.type
_entity_poly.pdbx_seq_one_letter_code
_entity_poly.pdbx_strand_id
1 'polypeptide(L)'
;MFIKKVDIGHYALELRRIAAGYQTGETLPEVKKKVDSVIETLKTTLTSDAQIQVQKWGELADALSFYMKNTADPDWTTVMAYAKRKVNRSKQNAMFRRKRFKD
;
A
#
# COMPACT_ATOMS: atom_id res chain seq x y z
N MET A 1 0.93 27.06 -3.14
CA MET A 1 1.56 25.78 -2.72
C MET A 1 0.69 24.65 -3.26
N PHE A 2 1.11 23.98 -4.33
CA PHE A 2 0.28 22.93 -4.94
C PHE A 2 0.29 21.69 -4.04
N ILE A 3 -0.82 21.44 -3.37
CA ILE A 3 -1.06 20.16 -2.70
C ILE A 3 -1.13 19.12 -3.83
N LYS A 4 -0.04 18.39 -4.07
CA LYS A 4 -0.11 17.16 -4.89
C LYS A 4 -1.13 16.26 -4.21
N LYS A 5 -2.34 16.17 -4.76
CA LYS A 5 -3.35 15.21 -4.30
C LYS A 5 -2.74 13.83 -4.50
N VAL A 6 -2.43 13.16 -3.40
CA VAL A 6 -1.96 11.77 -3.43
C VAL A 6 -3.15 10.91 -3.89
N ASP A 7 -3.04 10.39 -5.12
CA ASP A 7 -4.04 9.50 -5.72
C ASP A 7 -3.81 8.06 -5.26
N ILE A 8 -4.56 7.64 -4.24
CA ILE A 8 -4.50 6.27 -3.71
C ILE A 8 -5.00 5.23 -4.71
N GLY A 9 -5.89 5.61 -5.63
CA GLY A 9 -6.40 4.72 -6.68
C GLY A 9 -5.28 4.28 -7.62
N HIS A 10 -4.37 5.19 -7.96
CA HIS A 10 -3.18 4.88 -8.76
C HIS A 10 -2.30 3.81 -8.08
N TYR A 11 -1.92 3.99 -6.81
CA TYR A 11 -1.09 3.01 -6.08
C TYR A 11 -1.81 1.66 -5.90
N ALA A 12 -3.12 1.66 -5.65
CA ALA A 12 -3.90 0.45 -5.56
C ALA A 12 -3.93 -0.31 -6.90
N LEU A 13 -4.02 0.40 -8.02
CA LEU A 13 -3.96 -0.18 -9.36
C LEU A 13 -2.56 -0.72 -9.70
N GLU A 14 -1.49 -0.06 -9.28
CA GLU A 14 -0.13 -0.57 -9.46
C GLU A 14 0.09 -1.87 -8.70
N LEU A 15 -0.33 -1.95 -7.43
CA LEU A 15 -0.26 -3.19 -6.65
C LEU A 15 -1.09 -4.31 -7.29
N ARG A 16 -2.23 -3.96 -7.89
CA ARG A 16 -3.06 -4.88 -8.69
C ARG A 16 -2.31 -5.42 -9.90
N ARG A 17 -1.62 -4.57 -10.65
CA ARG A 17 -0.81 -4.98 -11.81
C ARG A 17 0.36 -5.87 -11.42
N ILE A 18 1.01 -5.58 -10.29
CA ILE A 18 2.11 -6.40 -9.76
C ILE A 18 1.61 -7.81 -9.41
N ALA A 19 0.43 -7.93 -8.79
CA ALA A 19 -0.17 -9.24 -8.53
C ALA A 19 -0.50 -10.02 -9.81
N ALA A 20 -0.98 -9.34 -10.86
CA ALA A 20 -1.18 -9.96 -12.17
C ALA A 20 0.15 -10.42 -12.80
N GLY A 21 1.24 -9.66 -12.61
CA GLY A 21 2.59 -10.06 -13.06
C GLY A 21 3.05 -11.38 -12.45
N TYR A 22 2.72 -11.63 -11.17
CA TYR A 22 3.02 -12.90 -10.51
C TYR A 22 2.30 -14.08 -11.19
N GLN A 23 1.02 -13.91 -11.54
CA GLN A 23 0.24 -14.93 -12.26
C GLN A 23 0.81 -15.24 -13.65
N THR A 24 1.53 -14.30 -14.27
CA THR A 24 2.12 -14.48 -15.61
C THR A 24 3.56 -15.01 -15.59
N GLY A 25 4.08 -15.39 -14.41
CA GLY A 25 5.37 -16.06 -14.29
C GLY A 25 6.51 -15.20 -13.73
N GLU A 26 6.24 -13.99 -13.22
CA GLU A 26 7.25 -13.28 -12.41
C GLU A 26 7.56 -14.07 -11.13
N THR A 27 8.77 -13.92 -10.59
CA THR A 27 9.11 -14.62 -9.35
C THR A 27 8.60 -13.87 -8.13
N LEU A 28 8.22 -14.60 -7.07
CA LEU A 28 7.74 -14.00 -5.82
C LEU A 28 8.72 -12.96 -5.21
N PRO A 29 10.05 -13.17 -5.23
CA PRO A 29 11.00 -12.14 -4.77
C PRO A 29 10.95 -10.83 -5.57
N GLU A 30 10.85 -10.90 -6.90
CA GLU A 30 10.75 -9.73 -7.78
C GLU A 30 9.45 -8.95 -7.53
N VAL A 31 8.35 -9.68 -7.44
CA VAL A 31 7.02 -9.14 -7.14
C VAL A 31 7.02 -8.44 -5.78
N LYS A 32 7.61 -9.05 -4.74
CA LYS A 32 7.76 -8.41 -3.42
C LYS A 32 8.60 -7.13 -3.48
N LYS A 33 9.68 -7.13 -4.26
CA LYS A 33 10.52 -5.94 -4.46
C LYS A 33 9.76 -4.82 -5.15
N LYS A 34 8.93 -5.14 -6.15
CA LYS A 34 8.03 -4.17 -6.80
C LYS A 34 7.00 -3.60 -5.83
N VAL A 35 6.35 -4.45 -5.02
CA VAL A 35 5.43 -4.01 -3.95
C VAL A 35 6.13 -3.05 -2.99
N ASP A 36 7.33 -3.41 -2.52
CA ASP A 36 8.09 -2.57 -1.59
C ASP A 36 8.47 -1.22 -2.21
N SER A 37 8.83 -1.20 -3.50
CA SER A 37 9.09 0.03 -4.23
C SER A 37 7.87 0.95 -4.30
N VAL A 38 6.68 0.40 -4.60
CA VAL A 38 5.42 1.19 -4.65
C VAL A 38 5.10 1.79 -3.28
N ILE A 39 5.28 1.00 -2.21
CA ILE A 39 5.02 1.45 -0.84
C ILE A 39 6.01 2.53 -0.40
N GLU A 40 7.29 2.40 -0.72
CA GLU A 40 8.27 3.44 -0.41
C GLU A 40 8.02 4.72 -1.23
N THR A 41 7.64 4.62 -2.50
CA THR A 41 7.22 5.79 -3.30
C THR A 41 6.00 6.49 -2.70
N LEU A 42 4.98 5.75 -2.27
CA LEU A 42 3.83 6.37 -1.60
C LEU A 42 4.27 7.06 -0.30
N LYS A 43 5.12 6.40 0.50
CA LYS A 43 5.62 6.93 1.76
C LYS A 43 6.44 8.22 1.59
N THR A 44 7.25 8.34 0.55
CA THR A 44 8.00 9.57 0.23
C THR A 44 7.12 10.66 -0.36
N THR A 45 6.03 10.28 -1.04
CA THR A 45 5.06 11.22 -1.62
C THR A 45 4.10 11.78 -0.55
N LEU A 46 3.82 11.01 0.50
CA LEU A 46 3.01 11.46 1.62
C LEU A 46 3.76 12.54 2.42
N THR A 47 3.05 13.63 2.70
CA THR A 47 3.48 14.69 3.62
C THR A 47 3.84 14.12 5.01
N SER A 48 4.67 14.84 5.78
CA SER A 48 5.02 14.52 7.17
C SER A 48 3.83 14.54 8.15
N ASP A 49 2.67 15.07 7.72
CA ASP A 49 1.44 15.05 8.53
C ASP A 49 0.99 13.62 8.82
N ALA A 50 1.06 13.25 10.10
CA ALA A 50 0.75 11.90 10.55
C ALA A 50 -0.75 11.55 10.41
N GLN A 51 -1.66 12.52 10.47
CA GLN A 51 -3.09 12.29 10.26
C GLN A 51 -3.38 11.97 8.79
N ILE A 52 -2.81 12.75 7.86
CA ILE A 52 -2.93 12.49 6.42
C ILE A 52 -2.33 11.14 6.08
N GLN A 53 -1.16 10.79 6.63
CA GLN A 53 -0.57 9.47 6.43
C GLN A 53 -1.50 8.35 6.90
N VAL A 54 -2.03 8.43 8.12
CA VAL A 54 -2.93 7.39 8.66
C VAL A 54 -4.19 7.23 7.80
N GLN A 55 -4.77 8.33 7.34
CA GLN A 55 -5.91 8.31 6.44
C GLN A 55 -5.55 7.63 5.11
N LYS A 56 -4.48 8.05 4.45
CA LYS A 56 -4.07 7.56 3.13
C LYS A 56 -3.66 6.09 3.15
N TRP A 57 -2.96 5.65 4.20
CA TRP A 57 -2.68 4.22 4.40
C TRP A 57 -3.96 3.42 4.70
N GLY A 58 -4.95 4.02 5.37
CA GLY A 58 -6.26 3.43 5.56
C GLY A 58 -7.00 3.21 4.24
N GLU A 59 -7.12 4.26 3.43
CA GLU A 59 -7.74 4.22 2.10
C GLU A 59 -7.11 3.12 1.22
N LEU A 60 -5.78 3.00 1.23
CA LEU A 60 -5.08 1.95 0.48
C LEU A 60 -5.38 0.55 1.02
N ALA A 61 -5.42 0.37 2.34
CA ALA A 61 -5.73 -0.92 2.95
C ALA A 61 -7.15 -1.40 2.61
N ASP A 62 -8.10 -0.47 2.55
CA ASP A 62 -9.49 -0.74 2.19
C ASP A 62 -9.60 -1.13 0.71
N ALA A 63 -8.91 -0.40 -0.18
CA ALA A 63 -8.85 -0.72 -1.60
C ALA A 63 -8.24 -2.11 -1.87
N LEU A 64 -7.14 -2.46 -1.18
CA LEU A 64 -6.54 -3.80 -1.28
C LEU A 64 -7.49 -4.88 -0.76
N SER A 65 -8.23 -4.60 0.33
CA SER A 65 -9.20 -5.54 0.88
C SER A 65 -10.37 -5.78 -0.08
N PHE A 66 -10.79 -4.75 -0.82
CA PHE A 66 -11.78 -4.90 -1.90
C PHE A 66 -11.27 -5.82 -3.01
N TYR A 67 -10.02 -5.63 -3.46
CA TYR A 67 -9.42 -6.51 -4.49
C TYR A 67 -9.20 -7.96 -4.02
N MET A 68 -8.97 -8.19 -2.73
CA MET A 68 -8.86 -9.54 -2.18
C MET A 68 -10.20 -10.29 -2.18
N LYS A 69 -11.33 -9.60 -1.99
CA LYS A 69 -12.66 -10.25 -1.98
C LYS A 69 -13.09 -10.73 -3.35
N ASN A 70 -12.64 -10.07 -4.41
CA ASN A 70 -13.11 -10.31 -5.78
C ASN A 70 -12.27 -11.33 -6.56
N THR A 71 -11.12 -11.76 -6.02
CA THR A 71 -10.20 -12.66 -6.73
C THR A 71 -9.73 -13.77 -5.79
N ALA A 72 -10.17 -15.01 -6.02
CA ALA A 72 -9.83 -16.19 -5.22
C ALA A 72 -8.55 -16.91 -5.68
N ASP A 73 -7.69 -16.22 -6.42
CA ASP A 73 -6.44 -16.78 -6.94
C ASP A 73 -5.38 -16.84 -5.81
N PRO A 74 -4.70 -17.98 -5.58
CA PRO A 74 -3.71 -18.12 -4.52
C PRO A 74 -2.48 -17.20 -4.68
N ASP A 75 -2.03 -16.99 -5.91
CA ASP A 75 -0.88 -16.16 -6.23
C ASP A 75 -1.22 -14.68 -6.00
N TRP A 76 -2.40 -14.27 -6.47
CA TRP A 76 -2.98 -12.97 -6.19
C TRP A 76 -3.09 -12.70 -4.69
N THR A 77 -3.65 -13.67 -3.95
CA THR A 77 -3.85 -13.57 -2.50
C THR A 77 -2.52 -13.40 -1.78
N THR A 78 -1.49 -14.11 -2.22
CA THR A 78 -0.13 -14.03 -1.66
C THR A 78 0.43 -12.62 -1.78
N VAL A 79 0.34 -12.01 -2.97
CA VAL A 79 0.85 -10.66 -3.23
C VAL A 79 0.04 -9.60 -2.48
N MET A 80 -1.29 -9.70 -2.52
CA MET A 80 -2.20 -8.76 -1.85
C MET A 80 -2.06 -8.80 -0.33
N ALA A 81 -1.91 -10.00 0.25
CA ALA A 81 -1.66 -10.15 1.68
C ALA A 81 -0.28 -9.58 2.08
N TYR A 82 0.75 -9.73 1.24
CA TYR A 82 2.05 -9.10 1.46
C TYR A 82 1.95 -7.56 1.45
N ALA A 83 1.31 -7.00 0.42
CA ALA A 83 1.10 -5.56 0.30
C ALA A 83 0.30 -4.99 1.49
N LYS A 84 -0.81 -5.64 1.85
CA LYS A 84 -1.66 -5.23 2.98
C LYS A 84 -0.90 -5.24 4.31
N ARG A 85 -0.06 -6.24 4.58
CA ARG A 85 0.80 -6.27 5.78
C ARG A 85 1.73 -5.06 5.84
N LYS A 86 2.36 -4.71 4.73
CA LYS A 86 3.26 -3.54 4.64
C LYS A 86 2.51 -2.23 4.82
N VAL A 87 1.37 -2.06 4.17
CA VAL A 87 0.47 -0.90 4.33
C VAL A 87 0.03 -0.74 5.79
N ASN A 88 -0.41 -1.82 6.43
CA ASN A 88 -0.83 -1.80 7.83
C ASN A 88 0.33 -1.43 8.77
N ARG A 89 1.54 -1.94 8.52
CA ARG A 89 2.74 -1.56 9.28
C ARG A 89 3.04 -0.06 9.13
N SER A 90 2.97 0.47 7.91
CA SER A 90 3.15 1.91 7.65
C SER A 90 2.08 2.76 8.36
N LYS A 91 0.82 2.32 8.33
CA LYS A 91 -0.28 2.95 9.08
C LYS A 91 -0.01 2.97 10.58
N GLN A 92 0.39 1.83 11.16
CA GLN A 92 0.73 1.73 12.59
C GLN A 92 1.87 2.68 12.95
N ASN A 93 2.94 2.71 12.17
CA ASN A 93 4.06 3.64 12.40
C ASN A 93 3.60 5.10 12.37
N ALA A 94 2.74 5.48 11.42
CA ALA A 94 2.17 6.82 11.37
C ALA A 94 1.28 7.12 12.58
N MET A 95 0.47 6.15 13.04
CA MET A 95 -0.33 6.30 14.27
C MET A 95 0.54 6.48 15.52
N PHE A 96 1.63 5.73 15.65
CA PHE A 96 2.57 5.89 16.76
C PHE A 96 3.22 7.28 16.76
N ARG A 97 3.65 7.78 15.59
CA ARG A 97 4.16 9.15 15.46
C ARG A 97 3.11 10.18 15.85
N ARG A 98 1.87 10.05 15.37
CA ARG A 98 0.77 10.95 15.72
C ARG A 98 0.52 11.00 17.24
N LYS A 99 0.58 9.86 17.93
CA LYS A 99 0.41 9.80 19.39
C LYS A 99 1.58 10.45 20.14
N ARG A 100 2.81 10.30 19.63
CA ARG A 100 4.03 10.82 20.26
C ARG A 100 4.19 12.34 20.19
N PHE A 101 3.66 12.98 19.15
CA PHE A 101 3.75 14.44 18.95
C PHE A 101 2.45 15.17 19.34
N LYS A 102 1.64 14.57 20.21
CA LYS A 102 0.42 15.17 20.75
C LYS A 102 0.62 15.85 22.11
N ASP A 103 1.88 15.92 22.58
CA ASP A 103 2.34 16.71 23.72
C ASP A 103 2.96 18.02 23.23
#